data_AF-A0A8D1HCZ1-F1
#
_entry.id   AF-A0A8D1HCZ1-F1
#
_cell.length_a   1.000
_cell.length_b   1.000
_cell.length_c   1.000
_cell.angle_alpha   90.00
_cell.angle_beta   90.00
_cell.angle_gamma   90.00
#
_symmetry.space_group_name_H-M   'P 1'
#
loop_
_entity.id
_entity.type
_entity.pdbx_description
1 polymer ?
#
loop_
_entity_poly.entity_id
_entity_poly.type
_entity_poly.pdbx_seq_one_letter_code
_entity_poly.pdbx_strand_id
1 'polypeptide(L)'
;VAGLERPPLSAGRAGRTALGADSSARLPPSPPAGEPLQRERQAGEECGLARQVSAEVEKWVRVNRRPRKRKRRETEEVFAKLLPDQLLLLLEHLLEQTTLNPRTLQRLERTYHLPEQDAEVRHRWCELVVKHKYKKAYGHVERFLQEDQAMGIYLYGELMVNEDARQQQLARKCFELSKEQMDRSSAEVVAEMLF
;
A
#
# COMPACT_ATOMS: atom_id res chain seq x y z
N VAL A 1 -55.73 -86.00 13.77
CA VAL A 1 -55.85 -86.97 14.87
C VAL A 1 -54.98 -86.47 16.02
N ALA A 2 -55.56 -86.13 17.18
CA ALA A 2 -54.90 -85.70 18.45
C ALA A 2 -53.89 -84.51 18.37
N GLY A 3 -53.56 -83.73 19.40
CA GLY A 3 -54.02 -83.53 20.79
C GLY A 3 -53.76 -82.04 21.18
N LEU A 4 -54.27 -81.45 22.28
CA LEU A 4 -53.83 -81.64 23.69
C LEU A 4 -52.30 -81.39 23.85
N GLU A 5 -51.75 -80.50 24.70
CA GLU A 5 -52.22 -79.60 25.78
C GLU A 5 -51.40 -78.27 25.74
N ARG A 6 -51.85 -77.09 26.17
CA ARG A 6 -52.04 -76.52 27.53
C ARG A 6 -50.80 -76.51 28.49
N PRO A 7 -50.61 -75.44 29.32
CA PRO A 7 -49.34 -75.09 29.99
C PRO A 7 -49.33 -75.34 31.51
N PRO A 8 -48.22 -75.02 32.20
CA PRO A 8 -48.26 -74.08 33.34
C PRO A 8 -47.30 -72.87 33.14
N LEU A 9 -47.60 -71.63 33.57
CA LEU A 9 -47.61 -71.09 34.95
C LEU A 9 -46.25 -71.30 35.68
N SER A 10 -45.58 -70.35 36.36
CA SER A 10 -45.68 -68.89 36.57
C SER A 10 -44.28 -68.44 37.10
N ALA A 11 -43.90 -67.18 37.36
CA ALA A 11 -44.58 -65.88 37.49
C ALA A 11 -43.61 -64.72 37.06
N GLY A 12 -43.76 -63.50 37.60
CA GLY A 12 -42.67 -62.49 37.62
C GLY A 12 -42.95 -61.17 36.89
N ARG A 13 -43.75 -60.30 37.50
CA ARG A 13 -44.18 -58.98 36.98
C ARG A 13 -43.11 -57.89 37.17
N ALA A 14 -43.02 -56.97 36.19
CA ALA A 14 -42.63 -55.53 36.26
C ALA A 14 -41.27 -55.06 35.67
N GLY A 15 -41.33 -53.97 34.89
CA GLY A 15 -40.21 -53.26 34.21
C GLY A 15 -40.07 -53.67 32.72
N ARG A 16 -40.49 -52.94 31.68
CA ARG A 16 -40.27 -51.52 31.30
C ARG A 16 -38.78 -51.14 31.41
N THR A 17 -38.04 -50.74 30.36
CA THR A 17 -38.42 -50.32 28.98
C THR A 17 -37.19 -50.33 28.03
N ALA A 18 -37.41 -50.43 26.71
CA ALA A 18 -36.56 -49.97 25.56
C ALA A 18 -35.04 -50.34 25.53
N LEU A 19 -34.52 -51.14 24.57
CA LEU A 19 -34.40 -51.03 23.09
C LEU A 19 -33.13 -50.31 22.59
N GLY A 20 -32.32 -51.01 21.78
CA GLY A 20 -31.27 -50.48 20.89
C GLY A 20 -30.00 -49.95 21.59
N ALA A 21 -28.77 -50.41 21.35
CA ALA A 21 -28.24 -51.26 20.29
C ALA A 21 -28.54 -50.76 18.86
N ASP A 22 -27.78 -49.77 18.42
CA ASP A 22 -27.37 -49.70 17.01
C ASP A 22 -25.87 -49.37 16.93
N SER A 23 -25.20 -49.92 15.91
CA SER A 23 -23.76 -49.81 15.69
C SER A 23 -23.49 -49.21 14.32
N SER A 24 -23.00 -47.96 14.28
CA SER A 24 -21.91 -47.53 13.40
C SER A 24 -21.70 -46.03 13.42
N ALA A 25 -20.47 -45.61 13.71
CA ALA A 25 -19.66 -44.65 12.95
C ALA A 25 -18.64 -43.98 13.88
N ARG A 26 -17.35 -44.19 13.61
CA ARG A 26 -16.31 -43.30 14.12
C ARG A 26 -16.53 -41.92 13.50
N LEU A 27 -16.98 -40.95 14.29
CA LEU A 27 -16.80 -39.55 13.94
C LEU A 27 -15.30 -39.23 13.96
N PRO A 28 -14.76 -38.53 12.94
CA PRO A 28 -13.37 -38.06 12.98
C PRO A 28 -13.21 -37.01 14.10
N PRO A 29 -11.98 -36.81 14.61
CA PRO A 29 -11.71 -35.70 15.53
C PRO A 29 -12.06 -34.35 14.89
N SER A 30 -12.48 -33.41 15.72
CA SER A 30 -12.89 -32.06 15.34
C SER A 30 -11.86 -31.37 14.43
N PRO A 31 -12.29 -30.52 13.48
CA PRO A 31 -11.35 -29.70 12.72
C PRO A 31 -10.57 -28.78 13.69
N PRO A 32 -9.29 -28.48 13.41
CA PRO A 32 -8.55 -27.52 14.20
C PRO A 32 -9.20 -26.13 14.06
N ALA A 33 -9.82 -25.66 15.14
CA ALA A 33 -10.34 -24.30 15.23
C ALA A 33 -9.16 -23.32 15.35
N GLY A 34 -8.55 -22.99 14.21
CA GLY A 34 -7.21 -22.40 14.17
C GLY A 34 -6.94 -21.41 13.05
N GLU A 35 -7.95 -20.82 12.40
CA GLU A 35 -7.70 -19.85 11.31
C GLU A 35 -8.75 -18.72 11.08
N PRO A 36 -9.36 -18.13 12.14
CA PRO A 36 -9.79 -16.73 12.09
C PRO A 36 -8.71 -15.76 12.61
N LEU A 37 -7.99 -16.18 13.66
CA LEU A 37 -7.17 -15.30 14.50
C LEU A 37 -5.96 -14.69 13.80
N GLN A 38 -5.38 -15.37 12.80
CA GLN A 38 -4.27 -14.80 12.02
C GLN A 38 -4.76 -13.65 11.13
N ARG A 39 -5.92 -13.83 10.49
CA ARG A 39 -6.52 -12.82 9.61
C ARG A 39 -7.05 -11.62 10.40
N GLU A 40 -7.60 -11.83 11.59
CA GLU A 40 -8.01 -10.75 12.49
C GLU A 40 -6.81 -9.97 13.07
N ARG A 41 -5.69 -10.66 13.36
CA ARG A 41 -4.44 -9.99 13.77
C ARG A 41 -3.82 -9.19 12.63
N GLN A 42 -3.72 -9.78 11.43
CA GLN A 42 -3.25 -9.09 10.23
C GLN A 42 -4.11 -7.88 9.91
N ALA A 43 -5.44 -8.01 9.90
CA ALA A 43 -6.34 -6.87 9.69
C ALA A 43 -6.23 -5.80 10.81
N GLY A 44 -5.94 -6.20 12.05
CA GLY A 44 -5.65 -5.29 13.15
C GLY A 44 -4.32 -4.53 12.99
N GLU A 45 -3.29 -5.21 12.51
CA GLU A 45 -1.96 -4.65 12.21
C GLU A 45 -2.01 -3.73 10.97
N GLU A 46 -2.64 -4.16 9.89
CA GLU A 46 -2.96 -3.35 8.70
C GLU A 46 -3.74 -2.09 9.08
N CYS A 47 -4.77 -2.21 9.94
CA CYS A 47 -5.52 -1.07 10.45
C CYS A 47 -4.63 -0.13 11.29
N GLY A 48 -3.67 -0.68 12.04
CA GLY A 48 -2.66 0.10 12.77
C GLY A 48 -1.71 0.88 11.84
N LEU A 49 -1.16 0.22 10.83
CA LEU A 49 -0.25 0.81 9.84
C LEU A 49 -0.96 1.88 8.99
N ALA A 50 -2.19 1.62 8.55
CA ALA A 50 -3.00 2.58 7.81
C ALA A 50 -3.31 3.82 8.68
N ARG A 51 -3.74 3.64 9.93
CA ARG A 51 -3.96 4.75 10.88
C ARG A 51 -2.70 5.56 11.15
N GLN A 52 -1.53 4.92 11.21
CA GLN A 52 -0.24 5.60 11.34
C GLN A 52 0.03 6.51 10.13
N VAL A 53 -0.16 6.00 8.91
CA VAL A 53 0.02 6.80 7.69
C VAL A 53 -0.99 7.96 7.64
N SER A 54 -2.28 7.73 7.93
CA SER A 54 -3.29 8.80 7.98
C SER A 54 -2.92 9.91 8.98
N ALA A 55 -2.45 9.54 10.18
CA ALA A 55 -1.98 10.51 11.18
C ALA A 55 -0.74 11.29 10.70
N GLU A 56 0.14 10.66 9.92
CA GLU A 56 1.32 11.30 9.33
C GLU A 56 0.94 12.26 8.19
N VAL A 57 0.01 11.87 7.31
CA VAL A 57 -0.59 12.73 6.27
C VAL A 57 -1.17 13.99 6.91
N GLU A 58 -1.94 13.86 8.00
CA GLU A 58 -2.48 15.01 8.72
C GLU A 58 -1.40 15.97 9.25
N LYS A 59 -0.28 15.44 9.78
CA LYS A 59 0.86 16.27 10.20
C LYS A 59 1.45 17.02 9.02
N TRP A 60 1.68 16.36 7.89
CA TRP A 60 2.26 16.99 6.69
C TRP A 60 1.34 18.05 6.08
N VAL A 61 0.04 17.79 5.98
CA VAL A 61 -0.97 18.77 5.55
C VAL A 61 -1.02 19.97 6.52
N ARG A 62 -0.93 19.72 7.83
CA ARG A 62 -0.89 20.77 8.87
C ARG A 62 0.37 21.64 8.76
N VAL A 63 1.55 21.02 8.58
CA VAL A 63 2.83 21.71 8.29
C VAL A 63 2.69 22.60 7.06
N ASN A 64 2.10 22.05 6.00
CA ASN A 64 2.00 22.71 4.71
C ASN A 64 1.16 24.00 4.76
N ARG A 65 0.14 24.03 5.64
CA ARG A 65 -0.73 25.19 5.87
C ARG A 65 -0.16 26.24 6.83
N ARG A 66 1.03 26.05 7.44
CA ARG A 66 1.55 26.97 8.49
C ARG A 66 2.00 28.33 7.92
N PRO A 67 1.48 29.47 8.43
CA PRO A 67 1.87 30.80 7.95
C PRO A 67 3.33 31.16 8.25
N ARG A 68 4.04 31.70 7.25
CA ARG A 68 5.46 32.08 7.31
C ARG A 68 5.84 33.02 8.47
N LYS A 69 4.92 33.85 8.98
CA LYS A 69 5.23 34.94 9.94
C LYS A 69 5.33 34.50 11.41
N ARG A 70 4.90 33.29 11.78
CA ARG A 70 5.02 32.83 13.19
C ARG A 70 6.44 32.36 13.48
N LYS A 71 7.29 33.28 13.95
CA LYS A 71 8.61 33.02 14.59
C LYS A 71 8.46 32.34 15.98
N ARG A 72 7.49 31.44 16.11
CA ARG A 72 7.35 30.54 17.26
C ARG A 72 8.36 29.40 17.03
N ARG A 73 8.98 28.91 18.11
CA ARG A 73 9.89 27.74 18.08
C ARG A 73 9.40 26.74 17.03
N GLU A 74 10.29 26.29 16.14
CA GLU A 74 10.09 24.99 15.51
C GLU A 74 10.09 23.97 16.66
N THR A 75 8.91 23.72 17.23
CA THR A 75 8.65 22.44 17.88
C THR A 75 8.90 21.44 16.76
N GLU A 76 10.06 20.81 16.82
CA GLU A 76 10.52 19.84 15.84
C GLU A 76 9.49 18.72 15.82
N GLU A 77 8.60 18.77 14.83
CA GLU A 77 7.53 17.80 14.71
C GLU A 77 8.18 16.47 14.42
N VAL A 78 8.16 15.59 15.43
CA VAL A 78 8.70 14.25 15.33
C VAL A 78 7.80 13.48 14.37
N PHE A 79 8.30 13.34 13.15
CA PHE A 79 7.77 12.45 12.14
C PHE A 79 8.17 11.02 12.49
N ALA A 80 7.27 10.08 12.23
CA ALA A 80 7.57 8.66 12.40
C ALA A 80 8.59 8.23 11.34
N LYS A 81 9.45 7.26 11.68
CA LYS A 81 10.10 6.47 10.64
C LYS A 81 9.04 5.55 10.04
N LEU A 82 8.92 5.57 8.72
CA LEU A 82 7.98 4.78 7.94
C LEU A 82 8.74 3.74 7.11
N LEU A 83 8.13 2.58 6.89
CA LEU A 83 8.60 1.58 5.93
C LEU A 83 8.32 2.04 4.48
N PRO A 84 8.98 1.47 3.45
CA PRO A 84 8.75 1.82 2.04
C PRO A 84 7.27 1.86 1.64
N ASP A 85 6.51 0.81 1.93
CA ASP A 85 5.07 0.71 1.61
C ASP A 85 4.24 1.81 2.31
N GLN A 86 4.63 2.19 3.53
CA GLN A 86 4.01 3.30 4.27
C GLN A 86 4.41 4.67 3.71
N LEU A 87 5.63 4.79 3.16
CA LEU A 87 6.07 5.98 2.44
C LEU A 87 5.32 6.12 1.12
N LEU A 88 5.15 5.05 0.33
CA LEU A 88 4.33 5.05 -0.88
C LEU A 88 2.92 5.57 -0.57
N LEU A 89 2.25 4.97 0.40
CA LEU A 89 0.90 5.38 0.79
C LEU A 89 0.85 6.83 1.29
N LEU A 90 1.86 7.31 2.04
CA LEU A 90 1.98 8.72 2.42
C LEU A 90 2.12 9.64 1.20
N LEU A 91 3.01 9.30 0.26
CA LEU A 91 3.28 10.11 -0.92
C LEU A 91 2.06 10.16 -1.85
N GLU A 92 1.29 9.08 -1.98
CA GLU A 92 0.03 9.04 -2.74
C GLU A 92 -1.03 10.00 -2.17
N HIS A 93 -1.26 9.98 -0.85
CA HIS A 93 -2.17 10.95 -0.20
C HIS A 93 -1.65 12.40 -0.29
N LEU A 94 -0.33 12.60 -0.40
CA LEU A 94 0.29 13.91 -0.66
C LEU A 94 0.16 14.32 -2.13
N LEU A 95 0.17 13.37 -3.07
CA LEU A 95 -0.10 13.58 -4.49
C LEU A 95 -1.55 13.98 -4.77
N GLU A 96 -2.51 13.65 -3.91
CA GLU A 96 -3.88 14.19 -3.99
C GLU A 96 -3.95 15.69 -3.66
N GLN A 97 -2.97 16.23 -2.92
CA GLN A 97 -3.03 17.63 -2.48
C GLN A 97 -2.87 18.60 -3.66
N THR A 98 -3.70 19.64 -3.70
CA THR A 98 -3.65 20.66 -4.76
C THR A 98 -2.38 21.51 -4.70
N THR A 99 -1.83 21.75 -3.49
CA THR A 99 -0.63 22.56 -3.29
C THR A 99 0.23 22.01 -2.16
N LEU A 100 1.51 21.77 -2.42
CA LEU A 100 2.53 21.61 -1.39
C LEU A 100 3.58 22.72 -1.54
N ASN A 101 3.88 23.40 -0.43
CA ASN A 101 4.83 24.51 -0.44
C ASN A 101 6.29 23.99 -0.47
N PRO A 102 7.25 24.74 -1.05
CA PRO A 102 8.63 24.28 -1.19
C PRO A 102 9.38 23.94 0.11
N ARG A 103 8.94 24.46 1.28
CA ARG A 103 9.53 24.11 2.59
C ARG A 103 8.97 22.79 3.11
N THR A 104 7.70 22.46 2.82
CA THR A 104 7.13 21.14 3.09
C THR A 104 7.88 20.09 2.30
N LEU A 105 8.04 20.28 0.99
CA LEU A 105 8.76 19.36 0.11
C LEU A 105 10.22 19.17 0.55
N GLN A 106 10.93 20.27 0.86
CA GLN A 106 12.30 20.20 1.40
C GLN A 106 12.40 19.44 2.74
N ARG A 107 11.39 19.55 3.61
CA ARG A 107 11.35 18.80 4.87
C ARG A 107 11.04 17.32 4.61
N LEU A 108 10.09 17.03 3.73
CA LEU A 108 9.69 15.67 3.34
C LEU A 108 10.89 14.87 2.78
N GLU A 109 11.59 15.48 1.82
CA GLU A 109 12.84 14.99 1.21
C GLU A 109 13.88 14.58 2.27
N ARG A 110 14.10 15.44 3.27
CA ARG A 110 15.09 15.24 4.34
C ARG A 110 14.65 14.28 5.45
N THR A 111 13.37 14.28 5.79
CA THR A 111 12.84 13.37 6.84
C THR A 111 12.96 11.92 6.39
N TYR A 112 12.65 11.64 5.12
CA TYR A 112 12.54 10.29 4.59
C TYR A 112 13.62 9.89 3.59
N HIS A 113 14.61 10.76 3.34
CA HIS A 113 15.73 10.51 2.41
C HIS A 113 15.23 10.02 1.03
N LEU A 114 14.19 10.67 0.51
CA LEU A 114 13.42 10.21 -0.65
C LEU A 114 14.25 9.88 -1.92
N PRO A 115 15.34 10.59 -2.26
CA PRO A 115 16.19 10.24 -3.41
C PRO A 115 17.03 8.96 -3.24
N GLU A 116 17.08 8.42 -2.02
CA GLU A 116 17.88 7.25 -1.61
C GLU A 116 17.01 6.02 -1.29
N GLN A 117 15.68 6.13 -1.43
CA GLN A 117 14.74 5.02 -1.30
C GLN A 117 14.73 4.16 -2.58
N ASP A 118 13.92 3.11 -2.58
CA ASP A 118 13.65 2.26 -3.74
C ASP A 118 13.00 3.03 -4.92
N ALA A 119 12.91 2.37 -6.07
CA ALA A 119 12.41 2.95 -7.32
C ALA A 119 10.95 3.44 -7.21
N GLU A 120 10.08 2.76 -6.47
CA GLU A 120 8.67 3.16 -6.36
C GLU A 120 8.54 4.43 -5.51
N VAL A 121 9.24 4.50 -4.38
CA VAL A 121 9.24 5.70 -3.52
C VAL A 121 9.92 6.88 -4.23
N ARG A 122 11.02 6.62 -4.96
CA ARG A 122 11.67 7.61 -5.84
C ARG A 122 10.73 8.13 -6.93
N HIS A 123 9.93 7.26 -7.55
CA HIS A 123 8.96 7.63 -8.58
C HIS A 123 7.89 8.57 -8.02
N ARG A 124 7.22 8.18 -6.92
CA ARG A 124 6.20 9.02 -6.24
C ARG A 124 6.78 10.36 -5.77
N TRP A 125 8.03 10.38 -5.33
CA TRP A 125 8.73 11.64 -5.02
C TRP A 125 8.94 12.51 -6.26
N CYS A 126 9.36 11.93 -7.38
CA CYS A 126 9.53 12.67 -8.64
C CYS A 126 8.20 13.23 -9.16
N GLU A 127 7.09 12.50 -9.06
CA GLU A 127 5.74 13.00 -9.36
C GLU A 127 5.44 14.27 -8.54
N LEU A 128 5.68 14.27 -7.22
CA LEU A 128 5.48 15.45 -6.35
C LEU A 128 6.38 16.64 -6.76
N VAL A 129 7.63 16.36 -7.13
CA VAL A 129 8.58 17.38 -7.61
C VAL A 129 8.09 18.02 -8.92
N VAL A 130 7.53 17.22 -9.83
CA VAL A 130 6.97 17.68 -11.10
C VAL A 130 5.67 18.45 -10.87
N LYS A 131 4.68 17.85 -10.20
CA LYS A 131 3.37 18.44 -9.90
C LYS A 131 3.45 19.80 -9.22
N HIS A 132 4.36 19.96 -8.26
CA HIS A 132 4.52 21.21 -7.50
C HIS A 132 5.69 22.07 -8.00
N LYS A 133 6.26 21.76 -9.18
CA LYS A 133 7.32 22.53 -9.85
C LYS A 133 8.50 22.84 -8.90
N TYR A 134 8.93 21.86 -8.10
CA TYR A 134 9.96 22.01 -7.08
C TYR A 134 11.38 21.96 -7.68
N LYS A 135 11.74 23.03 -8.40
CA LYS A 135 12.96 23.17 -9.23
C LYS A 135 14.29 22.77 -8.55
N LYS A 136 14.37 22.81 -7.22
CA LYS A 136 15.57 22.38 -6.47
C LYS A 136 15.84 20.88 -6.56
N ALA A 137 14.79 20.07 -6.74
CA ALA A 137 14.87 18.62 -6.81
C ALA A 137 14.82 18.08 -8.26
N TYR A 138 14.88 18.94 -9.28
CA TYR A 138 14.88 18.47 -10.68
C TYR A 138 16.06 17.54 -10.99
N GLY A 139 17.20 17.66 -10.29
CA GLY A 139 18.29 16.69 -10.40
C GLY A 139 17.93 15.26 -9.95
N HIS A 140 16.92 15.09 -9.10
CA HIS A 140 16.38 13.77 -8.74
C HIS A 140 15.54 13.20 -9.90
N VAL A 141 14.76 14.06 -10.58
CA VAL A 141 14.03 13.70 -11.80
C VAL A 141 14.98 13.34 -12.94
N GLU A 142 16.06 14.11 -13.16
CA GLU A 142 17.08 13.77 -14.16
C GLU A 142 17.71 12.40 -13.88
N ARG A 143 18.05 12.11 -12.61
CA ARG A 143 18.61 10.83 -12.20
C ARG A 143 17.62 9.68 -12.43
N PHE A 144 16.37 9.85 -11.97
CA PHE A 144 15.34 8.82 -12.09
C PHE A 144 15.06 8.43 -13.55
N LEU A 145 14.96 9.41 -14.45
CA LEU A 145 14.71 9.15 -15.89
C LEU A 145 15.86 8.42 -16.59
N GLN A 146 17.08 8.47 -16.04
CA GLN A 146 18.25 7.73 -16.56
C GLN A 146 18.37 6.33 -15.95
N GLU A 147 18.10 6.19 -14.64
CA GLU A 147 18.28 4.95 -13.87
C GLU A 147 17.07 3.99 -13.98
N ASP A 148 15.84 4.50 -13.92
CA ASP A 148 14.59 3.72 -13.77
C ASP A 148 13.69 3.83 -15.03
N GLN A 149 14.28 3.59 -16.20
CA GLN A 149 13.71 3.97 -17.51
C GLN A 149 12.27 3.46 -17.76
N ALA A 150 11.95 2.22 -17.36
CA ALA A 150 10.61 1.64 -17.56
C ALA A 150 9.51 2.39 -16.79
N MET A 151 9.78 2.82 -15.55
CA MET A 151 8.87 3.69 -14.80
C MET A 151 8.94 5.14 -15.30
N GLY A 152 10.11 5.57 -15.77
CA GLY A 152 10.35 6.91 -16.30
C GLY A 152 9.44 7.33 -17.47
N ILE A 153 8.88 6.38 -18.23
CA ILE A 153 7.93 6.65 -19.33
C ILE A 153 6.72 7.46 -18.83
N TYR A 154 6.13 7.07 -17.70
CA TYR A 154 5.00 7.80 -17.10
C TYR A 154 5.41 9.23 -16.70
N LEU A 155 6.59 9.36 -16.08
CA LEU A 155 7.13 10.63 -15.62
C LEU A 155 7.47 11.60 -16.78
N TYR A 156 7.83 11.09 -17.97
CA TYR A 156 7.92 11.90 -19.19
C TYR A 156 6.57 12.53 -19.55
N GLY A 157 5.46 11.78 -19.45
CA GLY A 157 4.10 12.30 -19.62
C GLY A 157 3.78 13.41 -18.63
N GLU A 158 4.00 13.19 -17.33
CA GLU A 158 3.77 14.18 -16.26
C GLU A 158 4.55 15.50 -16.48
N LEU A 159 5.77 15.42 -17.02
CA LEU A 159 6.57 16.59 -17.38
C LEU A 159 5.95 17.40 -18.54
N MET A 160 5.17 16.78 -19.43
CA MET A 160 4.51 17.44 -20.55
C MET A 160 3.17 18.07 -20.18
N VAL A 161 2.37 17.41 -19.34
CA VAL A 161 0.97 17.77 -19.00
C VAL A 161 0.77 19.24 -18.60
N ASN A 162 1.77 19.85 -17.94
CA ASN A 162 1.68 21.21 -17.40
C ASN A 162 2.29 22.31 -18.30
N GLU A 163 2.75 21.95 -19.51
CA GLU A 163 3.40 22.83 -20.50
C GLU A 163 4.50 23.75 -19.93
N ASP A 164 5.17 23.34 -18.83
CA ASP A 164 6.22 24.15 -18.23
C ASP A 164 7.49 24.03 -19.07
N ALA A 165 7.89 25.12 -19.73
CA ALA A 165 9.06 25.13 -20.61
C ALA A 165 10.34 24.58 -19.96
N ARG A 166 10.50 24.66 -18.63
CA ARG A 166 11.65 24.05 -17.93
C ARG A 166 11.50 22.55 -17.77
N GLN A 167 10.29 22.04 -17.54
CA GLN A 167 10.02 20.59 -17.47
C GLN A 167 10.10 19.95 -18.86
N GLN A 168 9.62 20.65 -19.90
CA GLN A 168 9.81 20.22 -21.29
C GLN A 168 11.30 20.20 -21.69
N GLN A 169 12.08 21.22 -21.32
CA GLN A 169 13.53 21.21 -21.56
C GLN A 169 14.24 20.10 -20.77
N LEU A 170 13.84 19.86 -19.52
CA LEU A 170 14.36 18.78 -18.68
C LEU A 170 14.14 17.42 -19.34
N ALA A 171 12.91 17.14 -19.76
CA ALA A 171 12.53 15.91 -20.44
C ALA A 171 13.32 15.69 -21.73
N ARG A 172 13.35 16.69 -22.65
CA ARG A 172 14.12 16.61 -23.90
C ARG A 172 15.60 16.32 -23.63
N LYS A 173 16.21 17.00 -22.65
CA LYS A 173 17.60 16.77 -22.23
C LYS A 173 17.81 15.34 -21.72
N CYS A 174 16.95 14.83 -20.83
CA CYS A 174 17.06 13.48 -20.29
C CYS A 174 16.90 12.43 -21.39
N PHE A 175 15.90 12.60 -22.27
CA PHE A 175 15.64 11.66 -23.36
C PHE A 175 16.81 11.58 -24.33
N GLU A 176 17.40 12.71 -24.74
CA GLU A 176 18.59 12.72 -25.60
C GLU A 176 19.79 11.99 -24.95
N LEU A 177 19.89 11.95 -23.62
CA LEU A 177 20.95 11.23 -22.89
C LEU A 177 20.64 9.73 -22.70
N SER A 178 19.37 9.33 -22.65
CA SER A 178 18.96 7.95 -22.32
C SER A 178 18.42 7.12 -23.49
N LYS A 179 17.96 7.75 -24.59
CA LYS A 179 17.22 7.08 -25.69
C LYS A 179 17.92 5.88 -26.34
N GLU A 180 19.25 5.87 -26.36
CA GLU A 180 20.04 4.75 -26.92
C GLU A 180 20.11 3.53 -25.99
N GLN A 181 19.79 3.72 -24.70
CA GLN A 181 19.79 2.67 -23.66
C GLN A 181 18.38 2.14 -23.38
N MET A 182 17.35 2.92 -23.72
CA MET A 182 15.95 2.53 -23.60
C MET A 182 15.60 1.40 -24.58
N ASP A 183 14.61 0.58 -24.24
CA ASP A 183 14.02 -0.31 -25.22
C ASP A 183 13.34 0.51 -26.33
N ARG A 184 13.36 -0.04 -27.55
CA ARG A 184 12.93 0.67 -28.75
C ARG A 184 11.48 1.17 -28.66
N SER A 185 10.58 0.37 -28.13
CA SER A 185 9.15 0.72 -27.97
C SER A 185 8.98 1.90 -27.02
N SER A 186 9.65 1.90 -25.87
CA SER A 186 9.61 3.01 -24.91
C SER A 186 10.27 4.26 -25.47
N ALA A 187 11.34 4.13 -26.25
CA ALA A 187 11.98 5.25 -26.92
C ALA A 187 11.06 5.89 -27.99
N GLU A 188 10.35 5.09 -28.77
CA GLU A 188 9.35 5.55 -29.74
C GLU A 188 8.19 6.28 -29.03
N VAL A 189 7.61 5.70 -27.96
CA VAL A 189 6.53 6.32 -27.16
C VAL A 189 6.96 7.63 -26.51
N VAL A 190 8.18 7.71 -25.94
CA VAL A 190 8.67 8.96 -25.34
C VAL A 190 8.99 10.00 -26.41
N ALA A 191 9.47 9.61 -27.60
CA ALA A 191 9.67 10.55 -28.70
C ALA A 191 8.34 11.21 -29.13
N GLU A 192 7.27 10.43 -29.28
CA GLU A 192 5.92 10.92 -29.62
C GLU A 192 5.34 11.90 -28.57
N MET A 193 5.68 11.74 -27.29
CA MET A 193 5.27 12.69 -26.24
C MET A 193 6.07 14.00 -26.26
N LEU A 194 7.28 14.00 -26.84
CA LEU A 194 8.20 15.13 -26.76
C LEU A 194 8.24 15.99 -28.03
N PHE A 195 7.99 15.46 -29.22
CA PHE A 195 8.26 16.14 -30.50
C PHE A 195 7.06 16.20 -31.45
#